data_AF-A0A816E1M1-F1
#
_entry.id   AF-A0A816E1M1-F1
#
_cell.length_a   1.000
_cell.length_b   1.000
_cell.length_c   1.000
_cell.angle_alpha   90.00
_cell.angle_beta   90.00
_cell.angle_gamma   90.00
#
_symmetry.space_group_name_H-M   'P 1'
#
loop_
_entity.id
_entity.type
_entity.pdbx_description
1 polymer ?
#
loop_
_entity_poly.entity_id
_entity_poly.type
_entity_poly.pdbx_seq_one_letter_code
_entity_poly.pdbx_strand_id
1 'polypeptide(L)'
;MLIVPSTYEEIFIRTSQIEILKILLHKYNQYDKTTCEQYDSFLTILYNLFHTEQLDIIQLIYKESRNIQYLFYRLETCEEIVNIMIKNREKKHLFQILLNDEQLRIWFINKDLLFILLKKKQVKIIKYLLKLSPSLIHQLDQDRNDPILYLCLHVSGCRHRLIEFLIKVESDLSRINSKNINFFNALQMTRNKKLLNKLIEHEIIQINYISTEVKQVNHNVIDSFN
;
A
#
# COMPACT_ATOMS: atom_id res chain seq x y z
N MET A 1 -10.25 7.79 -21.54
CA MET A 1 -10.38 7.65 -23.00
C MET A 1 -10.24 6.17 -23.28
N LEU A 2 -11.34 5.48 -23.54
CA LEU A 2 -11.35 4.05 -23.82
C LEU A 2 -10.78 3.85 -25.23
N ILE A 3 -9.72 3.04 -25.36
CA ILE A 3 -9.20 2.65 -26.68
C ILE A 3 -10.26 1.75 -27.32
N VAL A 4 -10.93 2.27 -28.35
CA VAL A 4 -11.82 1.46 -29.21
C VAL A 4 -10.92 0.57 -30.06
N PRO A 5 -11.05 -0.77 -30.03
CA PRO A 5 -10.25 -1.65 -30.87
C PRO A 5 -10.49 -1.32 -32.34
N SER A 6 -9.41 -1.17 -33.10
CA SER A 6 -9.44 -0.52 -34.42
C SER A 6 -9.65 -1.48 -35.59
N THR A 7 -9.69 -2.80 -35.35
CA THR A 7 -10.00 -3.81 -36.37
C THR A 7 -10.78 -5.00 -35.79
N TYR A 8 -11.64 -5.63 -36.60
CA TYR A 8 -12.37 -6.87 -36.23
C TYR A 8 -11.43 -7.99 -35.75
N GLU A 9 -10.21 -8.02 -36.28
CA GLU A 9 -9.16 -8.97 -35.94
C GLU A 9 -8.66 -8.78 -34.50
N GLU A 10 -8.44 -7.54 -34.06
CA GLU A 10 -8.07 -7.24 -32.66
C GLU A 10 -9.15 -7.67 -31.66
N ILE A 11 -10.42 -7.49 -32.02
CA ILE A 11 -11.56 -7.92 -31.19
C ILE A 11 -11.59 -9.46 -31.09
N PHE A 12 -11.40 -10.15 -32.21
CA PHE A 12 -11.38 -11.61 -32.26
C PHE A 12 -10.22 -12.20 -31.45
N ILE A 13 -9.01 -11.65 -31.60
CA ILE A 13 -7.82 -12.08 -30.84
C ILE A 13 -8.06 -11.87 -29.34
N ARG A 14 -8.54 -10.70 -28.93
CA ARG A 14 -8.82 -10.40 -27.51
C ARG A 14 -9.87 -11.32 -26.92
N THR A 15 -10.95 -11.58 -27.65
CA THR A 15 -12.02 -12.50 -27.24
C THR A 15 -11.47 -13.92 -27.08
N SER A 16 -10.65 -14.37 -28.03
CA SER A 16 -10.02 -15.69 -27.96
C SER A 16 -9.07 -15.83 -26.77
N GLN A 17 -8.26 -14.81 -26.48
CA GLN A 17 -7.39 -14.77 -25.30
C GLN A 17 -8.20 -14.85 -23.99
N ILE A 18 -9.31 -14.13 -23.91
CA ILE A 18 -10.23 -14.15 -22.77
C ILE A 18 -10.80 -15.56 -22.56
N GLU A 19 -11.30 -16.20 -23.62
CA GLU A 19 -11.89 -17.54 -23.52
C GLU A 19 -10.85 -18.61 -23.15
N ILE A 20 -9.66 -18.56 -23.74
CA ILE A 20 -8.54 -19.44 -23.34
C ILE A 20 -8.22 -19.26 -21.86
N LEU A 21 -8.16 -18.01 -21.39
CA LEU A 21 -7.87 -17.73 -19.98
C LEU A 21 -8.97 -18.28 -19.07
N LYS A 22 -10.25 -18.15 -19.41
CA LYS A 22 -11.35 -18.76 -18.62
C LYS A 22 -11.16 -20.26 -18.46
N ILE A 23 -10.81 -20.96 -19.54
CA ILE A 23 -10.55 -22.41 -19.51
C ILE A 23 -9.38 -22.72 -18.58
N LEU A 24 -8.27 -21.97 -18.67
CA LEU A 24 -7.10 -22.15 -17.81
C LEU A 24 -7.43 -21.90 -16.33
N LEU A 25 -8.18 -20.83 -16.03
CA LEU A 25 -8.62 -20.49 -14.68
C LEU A 25 -9.56 -21.55 -14.09
N HIS A 26 -10.51 -22.04 -14.89
CA HIS A 26 -11.43 -23.10 -14.47
C HIS A 26 -10.67 -24.37 -14.10
N LYS A 27 -9.74 -24.81 -14.95
CA LYS A 27 -8.88 -25.96 -14.67
C LYS A 27 -8.04 -25.73 -13.41
N TYR A 28 -7.59 -24.50 -13.18
CA TYR A 28 -6.78 -24.18 -12.02
C TYR A 28 -7.54 -24.22 -10.69
N ASN A 29 -8.76 -23.68 -10.66
CA ASN A 29 -9.60 -23.71 -9.47
C ASN A 29 -9.96 -25.11 -9.00
N GLN A 30 -9.87 -26.12 -9.87
CA GLN A 30 -10.08 -27.52 -9.50
C GLN A 30 -8.94 -28.08 -8.65
N TYR A 31 -7.79 -27.41 -8.61
CA TYR A 31 -6.69 -27.79 -7.73
C TYR A 31 -6.77 -26.99 -6.43
N ASP A 32 -7.13 -27.66 -5.33
CA ASP A 32 -7.26 -27.08 -3.97
C ASP A 32 -5.94 -26.52 -3.42
N LYS A 33 -4.80 -26.86 -4.03
CA LYS A 33 -3.47 -26.40 -3.63
C LYS A 33 -2.69 -25.93 -4.85
N THR A 34 -2.37 -24.65 -4.85
CA THR A 34 -1.42 -24.05 -5.78
C THR A 34 -0.03 -24.59 -5.46
N THR A 35 0.59 -25.35 -6.36
CA THR A 35 2.01 -25.72 -6.20
C THR A 35 2.91 -24.49 -6.39
N CYS A 36 4.15 -24.52 -5.91
CA CYS A 36 5.09 -23.41 -6.04
C CYS A 36 5.38 -23.06 -7.52
N GLU A 37 5.43 -24.04 -8.42
CA GLU A 37 5.66 -23.81 -9.86
C GLU A 37 4.45 -23.17 -10.56
N GLN A 38 3.25 -23.52 -10.12
CA GLN A 38 2.03 -22.88 -10.61
C GLN A 38 1.96 -21.42 -10.16
N TYR A 39 2.44 -21.12 -8.94
CA TYR A 39 2.52 -19.77 -8.41
C TYR A 39 3.38 -18.84 -9.28
N ASP A 40 4.61 -19.25 -9.64
CA ASP A 40 5.51 -18.42 -10.45
C ASP A 40 4.96 -18.16 -11.86
N SER A 41 4.31 -19.18 -12.44
CA SER A 41 3.64 -19.06 -13.74
C SER A 41 2.49 -18.05 -13.69
N PHE A 42 1.67 -18.08 -12.64
CA PHE A 42 0.56 -17.12 -12.46
C PHE A 42 1.03 -15.71 -12.17
N LEU A 43 2.08 -15.54 -11.35
CA LEU A 43 2.70 -14.24 -11.15
C LEU A 43 3.15 -13.65 -12.49
N THR A 44 3.83 -14.45 -13.32
CA THR A 44 4.27 -14.02 -14.65
C THR A 44 3.09 -13.56 -15.51
N ILE A 45 1.96 -14.29 -15.48
CA ILE A 45 0.73 -13.88 -16.18
C ILE A 45 0.20 -12.56 -15.63
N LEU A 46 0.04 -12.43 -14.30
CA LEU A 46 -0.44 -11.21 -13.67
C LEU A 46 0.46 -10.01 -13.99
N TYR A 47 1.78 -10.20 -13.97
CA TYR A 47 2.74 -9.17 -14.35
C TYR A 47 2.57 -8.74 -15.79
N ASN A 48 2.43 -9.69 -16.71
CA ASN A 48 2.18 -9.38 -18.10
C ASN A 48 0.88 -8.60 -18.27
N LEU A 49 -0.20 -8.96 -17.56
CA LEU A 49 -1.49 -8.25 -17.64
C LEU A 49 -1.42 -6.81 -17.12
N PHE A 50 -0.69 -6.59 -16.01
CA PHE A 50 -0.45 -5.23 -15.52
C PHE A 50 0.47 -4.44 -16.44
N HIS A 51 1.41 -5.10 -17.10
CA HIS A 51 2.25 -4.49 -18.13
C HIS A 51 1.48 -4.13 -19.41
N THR A 52 0.51 -4.95 -19.83
CA THR A 52 -0.29 -4.76 -21.05
C THR A 52 -1.59 -3.98 -20.83
N GLU A 53 -1.91 -3.60 -19.59
CA GLU A 53 -3.10 -2.79 -19.23
C GLU A 53 -4.45 -3.47 -19.53
N GLN A 54 -4.46 -4.81 -19.51
CA GLN A 54 -5.64 -5.62 -19.80
C GLN A 54 -6.56 -5.73 -18.58
N LEU A 55 -7.21 -4.61 -18.21
CA LEU A 55 -8.08 -4.49 -17.03
C LEU A 55 -9.26 -5.45 -17.01
N ASP A 56 -9.90 -5.64 -18.17
CA ASP A 56 -11.00 -6.58 -18.36
C ASP A 56 -10.58 -8.01 -18.02
N ILE A 57 -9.34 -8.37 -18.36
CA ILE A 57 -8.77 -9.68 -18.04
C ILE A 57 -8.45 -9.78 -16.54
N ILE A 58 -7.91 -8.72 -15.93
CA ILE A 58 -7.69 -8.66 -14.48
C ILE A 58 -9.01 -8.81 -13.71
N GLN A 59 -10.07 -8.13 -14.15
CA GLN A 59 -11.42 -8.24 -13.59
C GLN A 59 -12.02 -9.64 -13.77
N LEU A 60 -11.76 -10.29 -14.91
CA LEU A 60 -12.20 -11.65 -15.16
C LEU A 60 -11.50 -12.65 -14.23
N ILE A 61 -10.17 -12.55 -14.10
CA ILE A 61 -9.39 -13.34 -13.15
C ILE A 61 -9.97 -13.16 -11.74
N TYR A 62 -10.36 -11.93 -11.39
CA TYR A 62 -10.96 -11.65 -10.10
C TYR A 62 -12.22 -12.48 -9.84
N LYS A 63 -13.17 -12.39 -10.78
CA LYS A 63 -14.50 -13.00 -10.64
C LYS A 63 -14.42 -14.52 -10.61
N GLU A 64 -13.53 -15.06 -11.42
CA GLU A 64 -13.52 -16.48 -11.72
C GLU A 64 -12.58 -17.27 -10.81
N SER A 65 -11.57 -16.70 -10.14
CA SER A 65 -10.57 -17.49 -9.41
C SER A 65 -10.34 -17.13 -7.95
N ARG A 66 -10.79 -18.02 -7.04
CA ARG A 66 -10.56 -17.93 -5.59
C ARG A 66 -9.10 -18.17 -5.18
N ASN A 67 -8.39 -19.04 -5.90
CA ASN A 67 -6.99 -19.37 -5.59
C ASN A 67 -6.05 -18.21 -5.94
N ILE A 68 -6.36 -17.46 -7.00
CA ILE A 68 -5.56 -16.31 -7.42
C ILE A 68 -5.72 -15.12 -6.48
N GLN A 69 -6.85 -14.99 -5.78
CA GLN A 69 -7.04 -13.94 -4.77
C GLN A 69 -5.97 -14.04 -3.68
N TYR A 70 -5.58 -15.26 -3.31
CA TYR A 70 -4.56 -15.49 -2.29
C TYR A 70 -3.19 -14.90 -2.66
N LEU A 71 -2.89 -14.82 -3.95
CA LEU A 71 -1.63 -14.24 -4.44
C LEU A 71 -1.51 -12.76 -4.08
N PHE A 72 -2.62 -12.01 -4.11
CA PHE A 72 -2.63 -10.59 -3.79
C PHE A 72 -2.45 -10.28 -2.30
N TYR A 73 -2.62 -11.28 -1.43
CA TYR A 73 -2.33 -11.15 0.01
C TYR A 73 -0.86 -11.42 0.34
N ARG A 74 -0.05 -11.89 -0.61
CA ARG A 74 1.39 -12.05 -0.40
C ARG A 74 2.11 -10.72 -0.53
N LEU A 75 2.96 -10.43 0.45
CA LEU A 75 3.70 -9.17 0.51
C LEU A 75 4.60 -8.97 -0.71
N GLU A 76 5.28 -10.02 -1.16
CA GLU A 76 6.20 -9.97 -2.30
C GLU A 76 5.46 -9.60 -3.59
N THR A 77 4.34 -10.27 -3.85
CA THR A 77 3.46 -9.99 -4.99
C THR A 77 2.92 -8.58 -4.93
N CYS A 78 2.49 -8.11 -3.76
CA CYS A 78 2.01 -6.75 -3.58
C CYS A 78 3.10 -5.71 -3.91
N GLU A 79 4.33 -5.90 -3.42
CA GLU A 79 5.44 -4.97 -3.70
C GLU A 79 5.78 -4.91 -5.20
N GLU A 80 5.78 -6.05 -5.89
CA GLU A 80 6.05 -6.12 -7.33
C GLU A 80 4.96 -5.45 -8.16
N ILE A 81 3.68 -5.71 -7.87
CA ILE A 81 2.56 -5.03 -8.54
C ILE A 81 2.64 -3.52 -8.31
N VAL A 82 2.90 -3.07 -7.08
CA VAL A 82 3.06 -1.65 -6.78
C VAL A 82 4.22 -1.05 -7.60
N ASN A 83 5.36 -1.74 -7.74
CA ASN A 83 6.49 -1.27 -8.53
C ASN A 83 6.11 -1.03 -10.00
N ILE A 84 5.32 -1.93 -10.60
CA ILE A 84 4.79 -1.76 -11.96
C ILE A 84 3.85 -0.56 -12.01
N MET A 85 2.90 -0.51 -11.08
CA MET A 85 1.83 0.48 -11.04
C MET A 85 2.32 1.92 -10.84
N ILE A 86 3.43 2.12 -10.14
CA ILE A 86 3.96 3.45 -9.87
C ILE A 86 5.02 3.90 -10.90
N LYS A 87 5.33 3.06 -11.88
CA LYS A 87 6.43 3.27 -12.84
C LYS A 87 6.27 4.52 -13.68
N ASN A 88 5.07 4.78 -14.22
CA ASN A 88 4.80 5.93 -15.08
C ASN A 88 3.38 6.49 -14.83
N ARG A 89 2.98 7.52 -15.58
CA ARG A 89 1.68 8.19 -15.42
C ARG A 89 0.50 7.28 -15.79
N GLU A 90 0.63 6.50 -16.86
CA GLU A 90 -0.41 5.60 -17.37
C GLU A 90 -0.68 4.48 -16.35
N LYS A 91 0.38 3.83 -15.86
CA LYS A 91 0.30 2.82 -14.80
C LYS A 91 -0.29 3.38 -13.50
N LYS A 92 0.00 4.64 -13.15
CA LYS A 92 -0.64 5.28 -11.97
C LYS A 92 -2.12 5.51 -12.18
N HIS A 93 -2.53 5.88 -13.40
CA HIS A 93 -3.94 6.00 -13.75
C HIS A 93 -4.63 4.63 -13.69
N LEU A 94 -4.01 3.60 -14.25
CA LEU A 94 -4.47 2.22 -14.16
C LEU A 94 -4.70 1.81 -12.71
N PHE A 95 -3.72 2.11 -11.85
CA PHE A 95 -3.82 1.81 -10.43
C PHE A 95 -5.00 2.52 -9.75
N GLN A 96 -5.26 3.78 -10.10
CA GLN A 96 -6.43 4.49 -9.60
C GLN A 96 -7.75 3.87 -10.06
N ILE A 97 -7.83 3.38 -11.31
CA ILE A 97 -8.99 2.63 -11.79
C ILE A 97 -9.19 1.37 -10.95
N LEU A 98 -8.13 0.59 -10.72
CA LEU A 98 -8.19 -0.63 -9.91
C LEU A 98 -8.65 -0.36 -8.48
N LEU A 99 -8.18 0.71 -7.85
CA LEU A 99 -8.59 1.11 -6.51
C LEU A 99 -10.05 1.58 -6.45
N ASN A 100 -10.62 2.03 -7.57
CA ASN A 100 -12.01 2.51 -7.67
C ASN A 100 -13.03 1.43 -7.96
N ASP A 101 -12.58 0.33 -8.52
CA ASP A 101 -13.44 -0.81 -8.74
C ASP A 101 -13.81 -1.42 -7.39
N GLU A 102 -15.11 -1.43 -7.09
CA GLU A 102 -15.65 -1.88 -5.80
C GLU A 102 -15.31 -3.34 -5.49
N GLN A 103 -15.19 -4.18 -6.52
CA GLN A 103 -14.85 -5.58 -6.36
C GLN A 103 -13.33 -5.72 -6.13
N LEU A 104 -12.53 -5.10 -6.98
CA LEU A 104 -11.06 -5.21 -6.91
C LEU A 104 -10.46 -4.51 -5.68
N ARG A 105 -11.07 -3.42 -5.19
CA ARG A 105 -10.53 -2.66 -4.06
C ARG A 105 -10.38 -3.52 -2.80
N ILE A 106 -11.28 -4.50 -2.60
CA ILE A 106 -11.28 -5.37 -1.42
C ILE A 106 -9.97 -6.18 -1.32
N TRP A 107 -9.34 -6.50 -2.45
CA TRP A 107 -8.09 -7.28 -2.47
C TRP A 107 -6.85 -6.41 -2.31
N PHE A 108 -6.87 -5.24 -2.96
CA PHE A 108 -5.71 -4.37 -3.01
C PHE A 108 -5.56 -3.54 -1.74
N ILE A 109 -6.67 -3.07 -1.17
CA ILE A 109 -6.65 -2.16 -0.03
C ILE A 109 -6.42 -2.96 1.25
N ASN A 110 -5.16 -3.13 1.60
CA ASN A 110 -4.73 -3.75 2.85
C ASN A 110 -3.60 -2.93 3.50
N LYS A 111 -3.21 -3.34 4.72
CA LYS A 111 -2.15 -2.67 5.47
C LYS A 111 -0.80 -2.71 4.75
N ASP A 112 -0.48 -3.83 4.10
CA ASP A 112 0.81 -4.05 3.45
C ASP A 112 0.98 -3.09 2.27
N LEU A 113 -0.09 -2.90 1.47
CA LEU A 113 -0.13 -1.90 0.42
C LEU A 113 0.17 -0.49 0.98
N LEU A 114 -0.45 -0.12 2.10
CA LEU A 114 -0.18 1.18 2.71
C LEU A 114 1.31 1.32 3.06
N PHE A 115 1.90 0.35 3.77
CA PHE A 115 3.31 0.42 4.18
C PHE A 115 4.29 0.40 3.00
N ILE A 116 4.00 -0.37 1.94
CA ILE A 116 4.78 -0.33 0.69
C ILE A 116 4.72 1.07 0.08
N LEU A 117 3.53 1.69 -0.01
CA LEU A 117 3.39 3.03 -0.59
C LEU A 117 4.08 4.11 0.26
N LEU A 118 4.06 3.98 1.60
CA LEU A 118 4.80 4.85 2.52
C LEU A 118 6.30 4.77 2.25
N LYS A 119 6.86 3.55 2.15
CA LYS A 119 8.26 3.28 1.80
C LYS A 119 8.63 3.91 0.46
N LYS A 120 7.74 3.80 -0.54
CA LYS A 120 7.90 4.35 -1.90
C LYS A 120 7.54 5.85 -2.00
N LYS A 121 7.12 6.49 -0.91
CA LYS A 121 6.79 7.92 -0.82
C LYS A 121 5.72 8.37 -1.83
N GLN A 122 4.74 7.51 -2.15
CA GLN A 122 3.69 7.79 -3.15
C GLN A 122 2.52 8.61 -2.60
N VAL A 123 2.79 9.87 -2.22
CA VAL A 123 1.84 10.74 -1.49
C VAL A 123 0.44 10.78 -2.11
N LYS A 124 0.31 10.95 -3.43
CA LYS A 124 -0.99 11.05 -4.11
C LYS A 124 -1.82 9.76 -3.96
N ILE A 125 -1.17 8.61 -4.07
CA ILE A 125 -1.83 7.30 -3.96
C ILE A 125 -2.18 7.01 -2.50
N ILE A 126 -1.31 7.34 -1.55
CA ILE A 126 -1.59 7.21 -0.12
C ILE A 126 -2.81 8.04 0.29
N LYS A 127 -2.87 9.32 -0.14
CA LYS A 127 -4.04 10.18 0.10
C LYS A 127 -5.32 9.56 -0.45
N TYR A 128 -5.22 8.95 -1.64
CA TYR A 128 -6.33 8.28 -2.28
C TYR A 128 -6.79 7.05 -1.51
N LEU A 129 -5.83 6.19 -1.13
CA LEU A 129 -6.04 4.97 -0.39
C LEU A 129 -6.72 5.24 0.95
N LEU A 130 -6.25 6.24 1.70
CA LEU A 130 -6.82 6.62 2.99
C LEU A 130 -8.19 7.31 2.87
N LYS A 131 -8.52 7.89 1.72
CA LYS A 131 -9.89 8.35 1.45
C LYS A 131 -10.85 7.17 1.25
N LEU A 132 -10.39 6.11 0.59
CA LEU A 132 -11.20 4.90 0.33
C LEU A 132 -11.33 4.01 1.55
N SER A 133 -10.27 3.93 2.38
CA SER A 133 -10.27 3.13 3.61
C SER A 133 -9.54 3.88 4.73
N PRO A 134 -10.25 4.76 5.45
CA PRO A 134 -9.68 5.56 6.54
C PRO A 134 -9.08 4.71 7.65
N SER A 135 -9.66 3.53 7.92
CA SER A 135 -9.20 2.62 8.99
C SER A 135 -7.76 2.11 8.79
N LEU A 136 -7.20 2.22 7.57
CA LEU A 136 -5.80 1.89 7.33
C LEU A 136 -4.84 2.77 8.13
N ILE A 137 -5.27 3.97 8.56
CA ILE A 137 -4.43 4.88 9.34
C ILE A 137 -4.03 4.31 10.71
N HIS A 138 -4.78 3.34 11.24
CA HIS A 138 -4.51 2.69 12.53
C HIS A 138 -3.89 1.30 12.39
N GLN A 139 -3.62 0.85 11.16
CA GLN A 139 -3.01 -0.45 10.92
C GLN A 139 -1.54 -0.43 11.35
N LEU A 140 -1.09 -1.56 11.87
CA LEU A 140 0.25 -1.69 12.42
C LEU A 140 1.10 -2.64 11.56
N ASP A 141 2.37 -2.28 11.42
CA ASP A 141 3.38 -3.18 10.85
C ASP A 141 3.77 -4.28 11.86
N GLN A 142 4.76 -5.10 11.50
CA GLN A 142 5.25 -6.21 12.34
C GLN A 142 5.89 -5.73 13.66
N ASP A 143 6.44 -4.52 13.68
CA ASP A 143 7.05 -3.88 14.86
C ASP A 143 6.01 -3.08 15.68
N ARG A 144 4.71 -3.20 15.35
CA ARG A 144 3.61 -2.42 15.92
C ARG A 144 3.73 -0.91 15.66
N ASN A 145 4.42 -0.50 14.61
CA ASN A 145 4.44 0.89 14.16
C ASN A 145 3.17 1.19 13.38
N ASP A 146 2.51 2.29 13.72
CA ASP A 146 1.47 2.86 12.88
C ASP A 146 2.10 3.57 11.65
N PRO A 147 1.31 4.06 10.69
CA PRO A 147 1.81 4.69 9.47
C PRO A 147 2.74 5.88 9.71
N ILE A 148 2.43 6.74 10.71
CA ILE A 148 3.21 7.94 10.97
C ILE A 148 4.54 7.61 11.65
N LEU A 149 4.54 6.66 12.59
CA LEU A 149 5.74 6.17 13.24
C LEU A 149 6.60 5.36 12.27
N TYR A 150 6.00 4.53 11.42
CA TYR A 150 6.70 3.77 10.38
C TYR A 150 7.50 4.70 9.47
N LEU A 151 6.90 5.81 9.04
CA LEU A 151 7.64 6.83 8.33
C LEU A 151 8.83 7.25 9.17
N CYS A 152 8.61 7.86 10.33
CA CYS A 152 9.67 8.34 11.23
C CYS A 152 10.81 7.32 11.42
N LEU A 153 10.49 6.03 11.45
CA LEU A 153 11.45 4.97 11.74
C LEU A 153 12.09 4.26 10.55
N HIS A 154 11.50 4.25 9.36
CA HIS A 154 11.95 3.36 8.28
C HIS A 154 12.17 4.07 6.95
N VAL A 155 11.54 5.22 6.75
CA VAL A 155 11.64 5.93 5.48
C VAL A 155 12.64 7.07 5.60
N SER A 156 13.52 7.23 4.61
CA SER A 156 14.54 8.27 4.59
C SER A 156 14.13 9.49 3.76
N GLY A 157 14.77 10.62 4.02
CA GLY A 157 14.56 11.88 3.28
C GLY A 157 13.43 12.75 3.85
N CYS A 158 13.17 13.86 3.17
CA CYS A 158 12.20 14.85 3.64
C CYS A 158 10.77 14.44 3.24
N ARG A 159 9.93 14.19 4.24
CA ARG A 159 8.56 13.65 4.10
C ARG A 159 7.51 14.47 4.86
N HIS A 160 7.81 15.73 5.17
CA HIS A 160 6.98 16.61 5.99
C HIS A 160 5.53 16.69 5.47
N ARG A 161 5.31 16.82 4.16
CA ARG A 161 3.95 16.86 3.55
C ARG A 161 3.12 15.61 3.80
N LEU A 162 3.78 14.44 3.91
CA LEU A 162 3.08 13.20 4.17
C LEU A 162 2.74 13.09 5.66
N ILE A 163 3.66 13.49 6.54
CA ILE A 163 3.39 13.58 7.99
C ILE A 163 2.28 14.57 8.29
N GLU A 164 2.32 15.77 7.69
CA GLU A 164 1.25 16.76 7.78
C GLU A 164 -0.10 16.16 7.39
N PHE A 165 -0.13 15.41 6.29
CA PHE A 165 -1.35 14.73 5.86
C PHE A 165 -1.82 13.68 6.86
N LEU A 166 -0.91 12.84 7.39
CA LEU A 166 -1.26 11.80 8.36
C LEU A 166 -1.78 12.39 9.69
N ILE A 167 -1.20 13.50 10.15
CA ILE A 167 -1.72 14.28 11.30
C ILE A 167 -3.13 14.78 11.01
N LYS A 168 -3.37 15.34 9.81
CA LYS A 168 -4.69 15.85 9.39
C LYS A 168 -5.77 14.76 9.29
N VAL A 169 -5.39 13.49 9.09
CA VAL A 169 -6.32 12.36 9.11
C VAL A 169 -6.28 11.61 10.46
N GLU A 170 -5.95 12.33 11.53
CA GLU A 170 -6.08 11.87 12.92
C GLU A 170 -5.22 10.65 13.28
N SER A 171 -3.95 10.65 12.82
CA SER A 171 -2.96 9.69 13.32
C SER A 171 -2.73 9.84 14.82
N ASP A 172 -2.58 8.71 15.52
CA ASP A 172 -2.36 8.63 16.95
C ASP A 172 -0.88 8.87 17.30
N LEU A 173 -0.53 10.13 17.57
CA LEU A 173 0.86 10.54 17.83
C LEU A 173 1.43 9.99 19.14
N SER A 174 0.55 9.58 20.06
CA SER A 174 0.90 9.08 21.40
C SER A 174 1.23 7.59 21.40
N ARG A 175 0.77 6.86 20.37
CA ARG A 175 0.93 5.42 20.27
C ARG A 175 2.38 4.98 20.37
N ILE A 176 2.63 4.00 21.22
CA ILE A 176 3.92 3.34 21.36
C ILE A 176 3.96 2.03 20.56
N ASN A 177 5.09 1.78 19.90
CA ASN A 177 5.36 0.52 19.23
C ASN A 177 5.90 -0.55 20.19
N SER A 178 6.35 -1.70 19.66
CA SER A 178 6.95 -2.79 20.44
C SER A 178 8.23 -2.42 21.20
N LYS A 179 8.85 -1.27 20.87
CA LYS A 179 10.08 -0.76 21.48
C LYS A 179 9.82 0.45 22.40
N ASN A 180 8.56 0.69 22.79
CA ASN A 180 8.14 1.85 23.58
C ASN A 180 8.50 3.21 22.94
N ILE A 181 8.57 3.26 21.61
CA ILE A 181 8.83 4.49 20.85
C ILE A 181 7.50 4.99 20.29
N ASN A 182 7.18 6.27 20.52
CA ASN A 182 6.09 6.98 19.85
C ASN A 182 6.63 7.95 18.78
N PHE A 183 5.72 8.68 18.12
CA PHE A 183 6.05 9.64 17.08
C PHE A 183 7.06 10.71 17.54
N PHE A 184 6.86 11.28 18.74
CA PHE A 184 7.71 12.35 19.28
C PHE A 184 9.12 11.85 19.65
N ASN A 185 9.22 10.65 20.22
CA ASN A 185 10.50 9.99 20.49
C ASN A 185 11.27 9.76 19.19
N ALA A 186 10.56 9.28 18.15
CA ALA A 186 11.18 9.03 16.85
C ALA A 186 11.66 10.32 16.18
N LEU A 187 10.95 11.45 16.29
CA LEU A 187 11.36 12.74 15.71
C LEU A 187 12.66 13.29 16.29
N GLN A 188 12.95 13.02 17.55
CA GLN A 188 14.17 13.48 18.23
C GLN A 188 15.42 12.66 17.88
N MET A 189 15.24 11.50 17.24
CA MET A 189 16.37 10.70 16.77
C MET A 189 17.24 11.51 15.81
N THR A 190 18.55 11.32 15.88
CA THR A 190 19.55 12.07 15.08
C THR A 190 19.24 12.06 13.58
N ARG A 191 18.75 10.93 13.04
CA ARG A 191 18.34 10.79 11.64
C ARG A 191 17.16 11.68 11.22
N ASN A 192 16.30 12.07 12.16
CA ASN A 192 15.09 12.85 11.89
C ASN A 192 15.29 14.36 12.12
N LYS A 193 16.48 14.83 12.50
CA LYS A 193 16.76 16.27 12.70
C LYS A 193 16.30 17.16 11.54
N LYS A 194 16.60 16.78 10.29
CA LYS A 194 16.16 17.53 9.09
C LYS A 194 14.65 17.55 8.93
N LEU A 195 13.99 16.44 9.26
CA LEU A 195 12.54 16.33 9.20
C LEU A 195 11.90 17.19 10.30
N LEU A 196 12.38 17.07 11.54
CA LEU A 196 11.93 17.85 12.67
C LEU A 196 12.00 19.36 12.37
N ASN A 197 13.15 19.85 11.87
CA ASN A 197 13.29 21.25 11.50
C ASN A 197 12.25 21.68 10.44
N LYS A 198 11.98 20.83 9.44
CA LYS A 198 10.96 21.10 8.42
C LYS A 198 9.54 21.08 8.98
N LEU A 199 9.24 20.21 9.94
CA LEU A 199 7.93 20.19 10.59
C LEU A 199 7.71 21.46 11.43
N ILE A 200 8.76 21.99 12.07
CA ILE A 200 8.69 23.26 12.81
C ILE A 200 8.60 24.45 11.85
N GLU A 201 9.44 24.51 10.81
CA GLU A 201 9.48 25.59 9.80
C GLU A 201 8.13 25.76 9.09
N HIS A 202 7.42 24.66 8.85
CA HIS A 202 6.09 24.66 8.24
C HIS A 202 4.94 24.67 9.26
N GLU A 203 5.23 24.90 10.54
CA GLU A 203 4.24 24.98 11.63
C GLU A 203 3.35 23.73 11.75
N ILE A 204 3.84 22.57 11.29
CA ILE A 204 3.12 21.29 11.37
C ILE A 204 3.11 20.78 12.81
N ILE A 205 4.20 21.03 13.56
CA ILE A 205 4.30 20.75 15.00
C ILE A 205 4.97 21.94 15.70
N GLN A 206 4.59 22.18 16.96
CA GLN A 206 5.24 23.21 17.78
C GLN A 206 6.26 22.57 18.73
N ILE A 207 7.31 23.32 19.05
CA ILE A 207 8.41 22.86 19.93
C ILE A 207 7.89 22.41 21.31
N ASN A 208 6.89 23.09 21.84
CA ASN A 208 6.35 22.82 23.17
C ASN A 208 5.70 21.44 23.28
N TYR A 209 5.05 20.95 22.20
CA TYR A 209 4.45 19.60 22.18
C TYR A 209 5.50 18.50 22.33
N ILE A 210 6.69 18.72 21.79
CA ILE A 210 7.77 17.72 21.82
C ILE A 210 8.31 17.57 23.25
N SER A 211 8.43 18.67 24.00
CA SER A 211 9.00 18.62 25.36
C SER A 211 8.03 18.10 26.42
N THR A 212 6.72 18.26 26.24
CA THR A 212 5.69 17.75 27.16
C THR A 212 5.43 16.26 27.01
N GLU A 213 5.27 15.76 25.78
CA GLU A 213 4.93 14.35 25.50
C GLU A 213 6.06 13.39 25.91
N VAL A 214 7.32 13.81 25.73
CA VAL A 214 8.49 13.00 26.12
C VAL A 214 8.58 12.80 27.63
N LYS A 215 8.20 13.82 28.40
CA LYS A 215 8.20 13.74 29.87
C LYS A 215 7.14 12.75 30.36
N GLN A 216 5.96 12.75 29.74
CA GLN A 216 4.86 11.84 30.11
C GLN A 216 5.19 10.38 29.79
N VAL A 217 5.79 10.10 28.63
CA VAL A 217 6.20 8.71 28.29
C VAL A 217 7.28 8.20 29.23
N ASN A 218 8.28 9.02 29.57
CA ASN A 218 9.33 8.61 30.50
C ASN A 218 8.80 8.32 31.91
N HIS A 219 7.77 9.04 32.38
CA HIS A 219 7.10 8.70 33.64
C HIS A 219 6.34 7.37 33.55
N ASN A 220 5.56 7.15 32.48
CA ASN A 220 4.80 5.91 32.32
C ASN A 220 5.69 4.66 32.16
N VAL A 221 6.89 4.80 31.59
CA VAL A 221 7.86 3.69 31.53
C VAL A 221 8.36 3.35 32.94
N ILE A 222 8.68 4.36 33.76
CA ILE A 222 9.16 4.15 35.14
C ILE A 222 8.08 3.50 36.00
N ASP A 223 6.81 3.87 35.83
CA ASP A 223 5.71 3.31 36.62
C ASP A 223 5.29 1.90 36.18
N SER A 224 5.64 1.46 34.96
CA SER A 224 5.40 0.08 34.49
C SER A 224 6.42 -0.95 34.97
N PHE A 225 7.43 -0.52 35.73
CA PHE A 225 8.48 -1.36 36.31
C PHE A 225 8.45 -1.40 37.86
N ASN A 226 7.43 -0.81 38.50
CA ASN A 226 7.16 -0.91 39.93
C ASN A 226 5.87 -1.69 40.20
#